data_AF-A0AAE3MJE6-F1
#
_entry.id   AF-A0AAE3MJE6-F1
#
_cell.length_a   1.000
_cell.length_b   1.000
_cell.length_c   1.000
_cell.angle_alpha   90.00
_cell.angle_beta   90.00
_cell.angle_gamma   90.00
#
_symmetry.space_group_name_H-M   'P 1'
#
loop_
_entity.id
_entity.type
_entity.pdbx_description
1 polymer ?
#
loop_
_entity_poly.entity_id
_entity_poly.type
_entity_poly.pdbx_seq_one_letter_code
_entity_poly.pdbx_strand_id
1 'polypeptide(L)'
;YSVIVSANGCVSPESDATTVTVNAIPAKPSISAGSATTFCDGGSVTLTSTTDASYSYQWYKGSVAISGATGSTYSATTSGDYSVIVSANGCVSPESDATTVTVNAIPAKPSISA
;
A
#
# COMPACT_ATOMS: atom_id res chain seq x y z
N TYR A 1 28.62 0.91 -13.31
CA TYR A 1 29.12 1.35 -14.64
C TYR A 1 30.27 2.30 -14.40
N SER A 2 31.48 1.94 -14.85
CA SER A 2 32.67 2.79 -14.75
C SER A 2 32.93 3.47 -16.08
N VAL A 3 33.22 4.77 -16.04
CA VAL A 3 33.72 5.50 -17.19
C VAL A 3 35.05 6.11 -16.78
N ILE A 4 36.13 5.67 -17.43
CA ILE A 4 37.46 6.27 -17.30
C ILE A 4 37.59 7.25 -18.47
N VAL A 5 37.80 8.53 -18.18
CA VAL A 5 38.24 9.49 -19.18
C VAL A 5 39.68 9.85 -18.84
N SER A 6 40.59 9.49 -19.73
CA SER A 6 42.00 9.86 -19.65
C SER A 6 42.29 10.93 -20.68
N ALA A 7 42.70 12.12 -20.22
CA ALA A 7 43.31 13.15 -21.04
C ALA A 7 44.52 13.74 -20.28
N ASN A 8 45.71 13.62 -20.87
CA ASN A 8 46.92 14.38 -20.53
C ASN A 8 47.45 14.33 -19.08
N GLY A 9 47.85 13.15 -18.59
CA GLY A 9 48.99 13.01 -17.66
C GLY A 9 48.88 13.60 -16.23
N CYS A 10 47.74 14.15 -15.82
CA CYS A 10 47.49 14.54 -14.43
C CYS A 10 46.42 13.64 -13.82
N VAL A 11 46.78 12.89 -12.78
CA VAL A 11 45.84 12.12 -11.94
C VAL A 11 45.49 12.96 -10.71
N SER A 12 44.22 13.33 -10.58
CA SER A 12 43.65 13.80 -9.32
C SER A 12 43.50 12.62 -8.34
N PRO A 13 43.63 12.82 -7.02
CA PRO A 13 43.38 11.76 -6.05
C PRO A 13 41.95 11.22 -6.18
N GLU A 14 41.81 9.92 -5.92
CA GLU A 14 40.54 9.18 -5.97
C GLU A 14 39.52 9.84 -5.03
N SER A 15 38.36 10.22 -5.57
CA SER A 15 37.28 10.78 -4.75
C SER A 15 36.57 9.66 -4.00
N ASP A 16 36.18 9.93 -2.75
CA ASP A 16 35.54 8.97 -1.84
C ASP A 16 34.45 8.14 -2.54
N ALA A 17 34.57 6.81 -2.42
CA ALA A 17 33.60 5.86 -2.96
C ALA A 17 32.23 6.07 -2.30
N THR A 18 31.37 6.86 -2.92
CA THR A 18 29.96 6.90 -2.56
C THR A 18 29.33 5.58 -2.99
N THR A 19 29.07 4.70 -2.02
CA THR A 19 28.26 3.51 -2.25
C THR A 19 26.85 3.95 -2.61
N VAL A 20 26.53 3.99 -3.90
CA VAL A 20 25.15 4.12 -4.37
C VAL A 20 24.45 2.80 -4.06
N THR A 21 23.87 2.70 -2.86
CA THR A 21 23.05 1.56 -2.48
C THR A 21 21.75 1.65 -3.26
N VAL A 22 21.65 0.90 -4.36
CA VAL A 22 20.38 0.73 -5.08
C VAL A 22 19.50 -0.17 -4.21
N ASN A 23 18.63 0.45 -3.42
CA ASN A 23 17.64 -0.29 -2.64
C ASN A 23 16.65 -0.95 -3.61
N ALA A 24 16.43 -2.26 -3.45
CA ALA A 24 15.46 -2.97 -4.26
C ALA A 24 14.04 -2.45 -3.97
N ILE A 25 13.25 -2.28 -5.03
CA ILE A 25 11.84 -1.90 -4.92
C ILE A 25 11.10 -3.07 -4.22
N PRO A 26 10.26 -2.80 -3.22
CA PRO A 26 9.44 -3.84 -2.60
C PRO A 26 8.54 -4.52 -3.64
N ALA A 27 8.36 -5.83 -3.50
CA ALA A 27 7.41 -6.56 -4.35
C ALA A 27 5.99 -6.01 -4.19
N LYS A 28 5.14 -6.24 -5.20
CA LYS A 28 3.73 -5.87 -5.15
C LYS A 28 3.07 -6.56 -3.93
N PRO A 29 2.45 -5.80 -3.01
CA PRO A 29 1.75 -6.39 -1.87
C PRO A 29 0.47 -7.10 -2.33
N SER A 30 0.11 -8.15 -1.60
CA SER A 30 -1.15 -8.87 -1.75
C SER A 30 -2.10 -8.54 -0.60
N ILE A 31 -3.40 -8.42 -0.90
CA ILE A 31 -4.44 -8.24 0.10
C ILE A 31 -5.18 -9.57 0.30
N SER A 32 -5.34 -9.97 1.56
CA SER A 32 -6.20 -11.07 1.97
C SER A 32 -7.32 -10.56 2.86
N ALA A 33 -8.57 -10.85 2.48
CA ALA A 33 -9.72 -10.55 3.33
C ALA A 33 -9.89 -11.65 4.39
N GLY A 34 -10.04 -11.27 5.66
CA GLY A 34 -10.26 -12.21 6.76
C GLY A 34 -11.69 -12.78 6.82
N SER A 35 -12.62 -12.23 6.05
CA SER A 35 -14.04 -12.62 6.00
C SER A 35 -14.64 -12.24 4.64
N ALA A 36 -15.92 -12.55 4.42
CA ALA A 36 -16.63 -12.13 3.22
C ALA A 36 -16.54 -10.60 3.03
N THR A 37 -16.20 -10.18 1.81
CA THR A 37 -16.15 -8.75 1.44
C THR A 37 -17.54 -8.16 1.16
N THR A 38 -18.59 -8.99 1.25
CA THR A 38 -19.98 -8.58 1.11
C THR A 38 -20.71 -8.78 2.44
N PHE A 39 -21.19 -7.69 3.04
CA PHE A 39 -21.89 -7.70 4.32
C PHE A 39 -22.97 -6.61 4.37
N CYS A 40 -23.87 -6.67 5.35
CA CYS A 40 -24.88 -5.63 5.56
C CYS A 40 -24.32 -4.45 6.37
N ASP A 41 -24.96 -3.28 6.29
CA ASP A 41 -24.61 -2.11 7.09
C ASP A 41 -24.43 -2.47 8.58
N GLY A 42 -23.40 -1.92 9.22
CA GLY A 42 -22.97 -2.31 10.57
C GLY A 42 -22.00 -3.50 10.64
N GLY A 43 -21.73 -4.19 9.53
CA GLY A 43 -20.64 -5.16 9.42
C GLY A 43 -19.27 -4.52 9.16
N SER A 44 -18.21 -5.34 9.23
CA SER A 44 -16.85 -4.95 8.84
C SER A 44 -16.07 -6.14 8.30
N VAL A 45 -15.07 -5.88 7.47
CA VAL A 45 -14.09 -6.87 7.03
C VAL A 45 -12.68 -6.37 7.30
N THR A 46 -11.86 -7.22 7.88
CA THR A 46 -10.43 -6.92 8.06
C THR A 46 -9.68 -7.36 6.81
N LEU A 47 -9.08 -6.40 6.13
CA LEU A 47 -8.14 -6.59 5.04
C LEU A 47 -6.73 -6.63 5.60
N THR A 48 -5.95 -7.63 5.20
CA THR A 48 -4.57 -7.80 5.63
C THR A 48 -3.67 -7.75 4.41
N SER A 49 -2.71 -6.82 4.42
CA SER A 49 -1.64 -6.74 3.43
C SER A 49 -0.52 -7.73 3.76
N THR A 50 0.35 -8.02 2.80
CA THR A 50 1.63 -8.70 3.05
C THR A 50 2.38 -8.00 4.17
N THR A 51 2.71 -8.72 5.25
CA THR A 51 3.30 -8.15 6.46
C THR A 51 4.81 -8.28 6.47
N ASP A 52 5.52 -7.15 6.44
CA ASP A 52 6.96 -7.04 6.70
C ASP A 52 7.20 -5.91 7.71
N ALA A 53 8.14 -6.13 8.63
CA ALA A 53 8.50 -5.14 9.67
C ALA A 53 9.22 -3.91 9.09
N SER A 54 9.78 -4.04 7.89
CA SER A 54 10.53 -2.99 7.20
C SER A 54 9.62 -2.13 6.32
N TYR A 55 8.33 -2.49 6.19
CA TYR A 55 7.38 -1.83 5.31
C TYR A 55 6.55 -0.81 6.08
N SER A 56 6.37 0.36 5.46
CA SER A 56 5.32 1.30 5.82
C SER A 56 4.15 1.10 4.86
N TYR A 57 2.93 1.14 5.36
CA TYR A 57 1.73 0.88 4.58
C TYR A 57 0.98 2.18 4.35
N GLN A 58 0.25 2.26 3.24
CA GLN A 58 -0.78 3.25 3.02
C GLN A 58 -1.93 2.58 2.29
N TRP A 59 -3.10 2.54 2.94
CA TRP A 59 -4.32 2.03 2.31
C TRP A 59 -5.01 3.12 1.52
N TYR A 60 -5.64 2.70 0.43
CA TYR A 60 -6.40 3.53 -0.49
C TYR A 60 -7.80 2.95 -0.65
N LYS A 61 -8.77 3.84 -0.85
CA LYS A 61 -10.13 3.53 -1.25
C LYS A 61 -10.36 4.14 -2.64
N GLY A 62 -10.40 3.30 -3.67
CA GLY A 62 -10.27 3.73 -5.05
C GLY A 62 -8.95 4.48 -5.25
N SER A 63 -9.01 5.72 -5.70
CA SER A 63 -7.84 6.59 -5.89
C SER A 63 -7.50 7.47 -4.69
N VAL A 64 -8.22 7.36 -3.57
CA VAL A 64 -8.07 8.25 -2.41
C VAL A 64 -7.35 7.56 -1.27
N ALA A 65 -6.26 8.16 -0.78
CA ALA A 65 -5.56 7.66 0.40
C ALA A 65 -6.43 7.77 1.66
N ILE A 66 -6.51 6.68 2.42
CA ILE A 66 -7.23 6.64 3.68
C ILE A 66 -6.33 7.19 4.78
N SER A 67 -6.67 8.38 5.30
CA SER A 67 -5.87 9.03 6.34
C SER A 67 -5.74 8.15 7.59
N GLY A 68 -4.51 7.99 8.08
CA GLY A 68 -4.20 7.19 9.27
C GLY A 68 -4.19 5.67 9.05
N ALA A 69 -4.48 5.20 7.83
CA ALA A 69 -4.40 3.78 7.51
C ALA A 69 -2.98 3.39 7.10
N THR A 70 -2.08 3.34 8.08
CA THR A 70 -0.66 2.98 7.89
C THR A 70 -0.28 1.63 8.50
N GLY A 71 -1.27 0.88 8.98
CA GLY A 71 -1.09 -0.47 9.49
C GLY A 71 -1.01 -1.51 8.38
N SER A 72 -0.43 -2.67 8.70
CA SER A 72 -0.45 -3.83 7.81
C SER A 72 -1.86 -4.43 7.63
N THR A 73 -2.79 -4.06 8.51
CA THR A 73 -4.21 -4.41 8.43
C THR A 73 -5.06 -3.16 8.39
N TYR A 74 -6.23 -3.28 7.75
CA TYR A 74 -7.23 -2.23 7.67
C TYR A 74 -8.62 -2.81 7.83
N SER A 75 -9.47 -2.18 8.65
CA SER A 75 -10.86 -2.62 8.84
C SER A 75 -11.77 -1.80 7.94
N ALA A 76 -12.25 -2.41 6.86
CA ALA A 76 -13.16 -1.80 5.91
C ALA A 76 -14.62 -1.97 6.39
N THR A 77 -15.31 -0.84 6.55
CA THR A 77 -16.72 -0.76 6.96
C THR A 77 -17.61 -0.14 5.89
N THR A 78 -17.02 0.37 4.82
CA THR A 78 -17.75 1.08 3.75
C THR A 78 -17.52 0.38 2.42
N SER A 79 -18.50 0.47 1.52
CA SER A 79 -18.35 -0.07 0.18
C SER A 79 -17.32 0.72 -0.63
N GLY A 80 -16.53 0.01 -1.41
CA GLY A 80 -15.49 0.57 -2.28
C GLY A 80 -14.37 -0.42 -2.55
N ASP A 81 -13.50 -0.05 -3.48
CA ASP A 81 -12.33 -0.84 -3.84
C ASP A 81 -11.17 -0.45 -2.93
N TYR A 82 -10.58 -1.41 -2.23
CA TYR A 82 -9.47 -1.16 -1.34
C TYR A 82 -8.17 -1.68 -1.92
N SER A 83 -7.14 -0.83 -1.94
CA SER A 83 -5.79 -1.16 -2.36
C SER A 83 -4.78 -0.69 -1.33
N VAL A 84 -3.56 -1.23 -1.39
CA VAL A 84 -2.48 -0.89 -0.48
C VAL A 84 -1.18 -0.70 -1.26
N ILE A 85 -0.43 0.33 -0.87
CA ILE A 85 0.93 0.57 -1.33
C ILE A 85 1.84 0.42 -0.11
N VAL A 86 2.95 -0.28 -0.29
CA VAL A 86 3.97 -0.38 0.76
C VAL A 86 5.22 0.40 0.35
N SER A 87 5.91 0.97 1.32
CA SER A 87 7.19 1.62 1.09
C SER A 87 8.25 1.07 2.04
N ALA A 88 9.43 0.77 1.52
CA ALA A 88 10.57 0.30 2.29
C ALA A 88 11.83 1.03 1.85
N ASN A 89 12.65 1.49 2.80
CA ASN A 89 13.95 2.14 2.53
C ASN A 89 13.89 3.28 1.51
N GLY A 90 12.79 4.05 1.51
CA GLY A 90 12.57 5.17 0.58
C GLY A 90 12.04 4.79 -0.80
N CYS A 91 11.85 3.49 -1.08
CA CYS A 91 11.25 3.00 -2.32
C CYS A 91 9.78 2.61 -2.08
N VAL A 92 8.91 2.91 -3.04
CA VAL A 92 7.48 2.55 -3.02
C VAL A 92 7.23 1.33 -3.91
N SER A 93 6.39 0.41 -3.45
CA SER A 93 5.92 -0.73 -4.24
C SER A 93 4.92 -0.27 -5.30
N PRO A 94 4.65 -1.12 -6.32
CA PRO A 94 3.42 -1.02 -7.08
C PRO A 94 2.18 -1.14 -6.16
N GLU A 95 1.05 -0.62 -6.63
CA GLU A 95 -0.25 -0.80 -5.97
C GLU A 95 -0.67 -2.28 -5.98
N SER A 96 -1.27 -2.74 -4.88
CA SER A 96 -1.84 -4.09 -4.79
C SER A 96 -2.98 -4.31 -5.79
N ASP A 97 -3.41 -5.56 -5.96
CA ASP A 97 -4.73 -5.79 -6.57
C ASP A 97 -5.83 -5.18 -5.70
N ALA A 98 -6.81 -4.57 -6.34
CA ALA A 98 -7.94 -3.95 -5.67
C ALA A 98 -8.88 -5.03 -5.11
N THR A 99 -9.28 -4.87 -3.85
CA THR A 99 -10.27 -5.72 -3.19
C THR A 99 -11.59 -4.97 -3.05
N THR A 100 -12.60 -5.39 -3.81
CA THR A 100 -13.94 -4.78 -3.77
C THR A 100 -14.70 -5.22 -2.52
N VAL A 101 -15.09 -4.24 -1.70
CA VAL A 101 -15.96 -4.42 -0.53
C VAL A 101 -17.34 -3.88 -0.86
N THR A 102 -18.37 -4.67 -0.58
CA THR A 102 -19.78 -4.33 -0.85
C THR A 102 -20.56 -4.33 0.46
N VAL A 103 -21.12 -3.18 0.80
CA VAL A 103 -21.96 -3.00 1.99
C VAL A 103 -23.41 -2.82 1.54
N ASN A 104 -24.25 -3.80 1.87
CA ASN A 104 -25.67 -3.79 1.54
C ASN A 104 -26.43 -3.00 2.62
N ALA A 105 -27.20 -1.99 2.21
CA ALA A 105 -28.05 -1.27 3.14
C ALA A 105 -29.07 -2.21 3.79
N ILE A 106 -29.20 -2.13 5.11
CA ILE A 106 -30.31 -2.80 5.80
C ILE A 106 -31.57 -2.01 5.44
N PRO A 107 -32.65 -2.66 4.98
CA PRO A 107 -33.92 -1.96 4.74
C PRO A 107 -34.35 -1.20 5.99
N ALA A 108 -34.72 0.07 5.83
CA ALA A 108 -35.29 0.84 6.93
C ALA A 108 -36.52 0.09 7.48
N LYS A 109 -36.60 -0.06 8.80
CA LYS A 109 -37.79 -0.61 9.46
C LYS A 109 -39.01 0.12 8.92
N PRO A 110 -40.06 -0.56 8.46
CA PRO A 110 -41.25 0.11 7.95
C PRO A 110 -41.84 1.00 9.04
N SER A 111 -41.88 2.31 8.78
CA SER A 111 -42.59 3.27 9.62
C SER A 111 -44.07 3.21 9.25
N ILE A 112 -44.89 2.64 10.13
CA ILE A 112 -46.33 2.89 10.12
C ILE A 112 -46.56 4.27 10.70
N SER A 113 -46.87 5.25 9.85
CA SER A 113 -47.43 6.53 10.30
C SER A 113 -48.91 6.30 10.58
N ALA A 114 -49.34 6.57 11.82
CA ALA A 114 -50.74 6.54 12.23
C ALA A 114 -51.51 7.74 11.68
#